data_AF-A0A6J2MLF0-F1
#
_entry.id   AF-A0A6J2MLF0-F1
#
_cell.length_a   1.000
_cell.length_b   1.000
_cell.length_c   1.000
_cell.angle_alpha   90.00
_cell.angle_beta   90.00
_cell.angle_gamma   90.00
#
_symmetry.space_group_name_H-M   'P 1'
#
loop_
_entity.id
_entity.type
_entity.pdbx_description
1 polymer ?
#
loop_
_entity_poly.entity_id
_entity_poly.type
_entity_poly.pdbx_seq_one_letter_code
_entity_poly.pdbx_strand_id
1 'polypeptide(L)'
;MLRALNHLGVRPPAPLLLPARGRKTRHDPPAKSKVGRVRTPPAVDPTEFYVLTERYRQYRQTVRALRLEFVSEVRRKIKEARTGVLAERKALEDATEHQNLMAWNQAENQRLHELRIERLRQEAREQEQRQEEEKARKAQETQAWVQLKERELLQLQEEAKNFITRENLDARIEEALDSPKSYNWAITREGQVVRPQRKGS
;
A
#
# COMPACT_ATOMS: atom_id res chain seq x y z
N MET A 1 31.64 -14.34 27.52
CA MET A 1 32.81 -13.45 27.34
C MET A 1 32.68 -12.62 26.04
N LEU A 2 31.58 -11.88 25.84
CA LEU A 2 31.39 -11.00 24.67
C LEU A 2 30.41 -9.88 25.03
N ARG A 3 30.91 -8.72 25.47
CA ARG A 3 30.28 -7.39 25.38
C ARG A 3 31.12 -6.37 26.15
N ALA A 4 32.13 -5.80 25.50
CA ALA A 4 32.84 -4.65 26.03
C ALA A 4 33.55 -3.85 24.92
N LEU A 5 32.86 -3.43 23.85
CA LEU A 5 33.42 -2.52 22.85
C LEU A 5 32.39 -1.52 22.29
N ASN A 6 31.49 -0.97 23.13
CA ASN A 6 30.55 0.09 22.71
C ASN A 6 30.73 1.38 23.54
N HIS A 7 31.97 1.83 23.75
CA HIS A 7 32.25 3.10 24.43
C HIS A 7 33.12 4.08 23.63
N LEU A 8 33.28 3.88 22.32
CA LEU A 8 33.74 4.94 21.42
C LEU A 8 32.53 5.77 20.98
N GLY A 9 31.90 6.43 21.97
CA GLY A 9 30.95 7.49 21.68
C GLY A 9 31.70 8.58 20.94
N VAL A 10 31.34 8.79 19.67
CA VAL A 10 31.70 9.98 18.90
C VAL A 10 31.37 11.18 19.78
N ARG A 11 32.40 11.87 20.28
CA ARG A 11 32.20 13.18 20.93
C ARG A 11 31.42 14.02 19.90
N PRO A 12 30.24 14.54 20.23
CA PRO A 12 29.59 15.48 19.33
C PRO A 12 30.60 16.59 19.02
N PRO A 13 30.73 17.03 17.75
CA PRO A 13 31.59 18.15 17.43
C PRO A 13 31.21 19.29 18.39
N ALA A 14 32.21 19.83 19.10
CA ALA A 14 31.97 20.95 20.00
C ALA A 14 31.15 21.99 19.22
N PRO A 15 30.00 22.46 19.76
CA PRO A 15 29.19 23.41 19.02
C PRO A 15 30.11 24.57 18.64
N LEU A 16 30.16 24.89 17.33
CA LEU A 16 30.84 26.07 16.84
C LEU A 16 30.21 27.24 17.59
N LEU A 17 30.92 27.75 18.59
CA LEU A 17 30.49 28.92 19.36
C LEU A 17 30.53 30.09 18.37
N LEU A 18 29.40 30.30 17.70
CA LEU A 18 29.18 31.46 16.86
C LEU A 18 29.53 32.69 17.72
N PRO A 19 30.51 33.51 17.30
CA PRO A 19 30.90 34.65 18.09
C PRO A 19 29.69 35.57 18.23
N ALA A 20 29.26 35.82 19.47
CA ALA A 20 28.19 36.76 19.75
C ALA A 20 28.59 38.12 19.15
N ARG A 21 27.79 38.61 18.20
CA ARG A 21 28.06 39.86 17.46
C ARG A 21 28.39 40.98 18.46
N GLY A 22 29.60 41.53 18.37
CA GLY A 22 30.08 42.61 19.24
C GLY A 22 30.89 42.19 20.48
N ARG A 23 31.18 40.89 20.67
CA ARG A 23 32.14 40.41 21.70
C ARG A 23 33.42 39.90 21.05
N LYS A 24 34.54 40.03 21.76
CA LYS A 24 35.82 39.48 21.33
C LYS A 24 35.79 37.95 21.31
N THR A 25 36.42 37.37 20.31
CA THR A 25 36.68 35.95 20.15
C THR A 25 38.02 35.55 20.79
N ARG A 26 38.31 34.25 20.82
CA ARG A 26 39.58 33.72 21.33
C ARG A 26 40.79 34.15 20.50
N HIS A 27 40.61 34.40 19.19
CA HIS A 27 41.69 34.77 18.27
C HIS A 27 41.91 36.29 18.20
N ASP A 28 41.00 37.09 18.74
CA ASP A 28 41.14 38.54 18.72
C ASP A 28 42.21 39.01 19.71
N PRO A 29 43.11 39.91 19.30
CA PRO A 29 44.12 40.42 20.19
C PRO A 29 43.52 41.26 21.33
N PRO A 30 44.17 41.27 22.52
CA PRO A 30 43.81 42.21 23.58
C PRO A 30 44.03 43.65 23.11
N ALA A 31 43.24 44.59 23.65
CA ALA A 31 43.44 46.00 23.33
C ALA A 31 44.76 46.47 23.98
N LYS A 32 45.54 47.31 23.29
CA LYS A 32 46.83 47.83 23.78
C LYS A 32 46.72 48.43 25.20
N SER A 33 45.64 49.15 25.49
CA SER A 33 45.34 49.74 26.81
C SER A 33 45.04 48.72 27.92
N LYS A 34 44.80 47.46 27.59
CA LYS A 34 44.49 46.38 28.54
C LYS A 34 45.64 45.37 28.70
N VAL A 35 46.66 45.41 27.85
CA VAL A 35 47.81 44.48 27.89
C VAL A 35 48.55 44.59 29.22
N GLY A 36 48.81 45.80 29.72
CA GLY A 36 49.48 46.03 31.01
C GLY A 36 48.55 46.27 32.20
N ARG A 37 47.22 46.19 32.00
CA ARG A 37 46.26 46.49 33.07
C ARG A 37 46.04 45.28 33.97
N VAL A 38 46.64 45.31 35.15
CA VAL A 38 46.37 44.35 36.22
C VAL A 38 45.14 44.80 37.04
N ARG A 39 44.29 43.87 37.47
CA ARG A 39 43.14 44.19 38.34
C ARG A 39 43.64 44.36 39.78
N THR A 40 43.57 45.58 40.29
CA THR A 40 43.84 45.86 41.71
C THR A 40 42.62 45.47 42.56
N PRO A 41 42.78 44.69 43.64
CA PRO A 41 41.68 44.39 44.55
C PRO A 41 41.24 45.64 45.32
N PRO A 42 39.94 45.79 45.62
CA PRO A 42 39.46 46.86 46.49
C PRO A 42 39.94 46.66 47.94
N ALA A 43 39.98 47.74 48.72
CA ALA A 43 40.20 47.65 50.16
C ALA A 43 39.04 46.90 50.83
N VAL A 44 39.33 46.14 51.90
CA VAL A 44 38.36 45.29 52.60
C VAL A 44 38.41 45.62 54.08
N ASP A 45 37.25 45.93 54.67
CA ASP A 45 37.10 46.02 56.13
C ASP A 45 36.99 44.60 56.72
N PRO A 46 37.89 44.19 57.64
CA PRO A 46 37.86 42.85 58.23
C PRO A 46 36.59 42.55 59.01
N THR A 47 35.98 43.53 59.69
CA THR A 47 34.77 43.31 60.50
C THR A 47 33.56 43.05 59.60
N GLU A 48 33.35 43.90 58.59
CA GLU A 48 32.29 43.71 57.60
C GLU A 48 32.47 42.39 56.83
N PHE A 49 33.69 42.08 56.41
CA PHE A 49 33.98 40.88 55.65
C PHE A 49 33.63 39.60 56.42
N TYR A 50 33.92 39.55 57.73
CA TYR A 50 33.55 38.43 58.59
C TYR A 50 32.03 38.26 58.67
N VAL A 51 31.30 39.34 58.94
CA VAL A 51 29.82 39.31 59.05
C VAL A 51 29.18 38.89 57.72
N LEU A 52 29.66 39.43 56.60
CA LEU A 52 29.17 39.05 55.27
C LEU A 52 29.44 37.58 54.98
N THR A 53 30.64 37.08 55.30
CA THR A 53 31.01 35.68 55.07
C THR A 53 30.09 34.73 55.83
N GLU A 54 29.82 35.00 57.11
CA GLU A 54 28.89 34.20 57.91
C GLU A 54 27.44 34.29 57.43
N ARG A 55 26.96 35.49 57.05
CA ARG A 55 25.63 35.64 56.45
C ARG A 55 25.48 34.85 55.15
N TYR A 56 26.50 34.89 54.27
CA TYR A 56 26.49 34.10 53.04
C TYR A 56 26.54 32.61 53.32
N ARG A 57 27.29 32.16 54.33
CA ARG A 57 27.33 30.76 54.75
C ARG A 57 25.94 30.29 55.18
N GLN A 58 25.29 31.02 56.08
CA GLN A 58 23.95 30.72 56.58
C GLN A 58 22.91 30.74 55.45
N TYR A 59 22.90 31.80 54.62
CA TYR A 59 21.99 31.91 53.49
C TYR A 59 22.15 30.76 52.50
N ARG A 60 23.39 30.42 52.11
CA ARG A 60 23.66 29.32 51.17
C ARG A 60 23.25 27.98 51.76
N GLN A 61 23.40 27.78 53.06
CA GLN A 61 22.94 26.57 53.73
C GLN A 61 21.41 26.44 53.63
N THR A 62 20.67 27.50 53.95
CA THR A 62 19.20 27.52 53.85
C THR A 62 18.72 27.30 52.42
N VAL A 63 19.28 28.03 51.44
CA VAL A 63 18.89 27.87 50.02
C VAL A 63 19.25 26.49 49.49
N ARG A 64 20.36 25.90 49.95
CA ARG A 64 20.71 24.52 49.59
C ARG A 64 19.70 23.53 50.16
N ALA A 65 19.24 23.71 51.39
CA ALA A 65 18.19 22.88 51.98
C ALA A 65 16.89 22.99 51.17
N LEU A 66 16.42 24.22 50.87
CA LEU A 66 15.24 24.44 50.03
C LEU A 66 15.37 23.77 48.65
N ARG A 67 16.55 23.85 48.02
CA ARG A 67 16.79 23.16 46.75
C ARG A 67 16.62 21.65 46.86
N LEU A 68 17.07 21.04 47.96
CA LEU A 68 16.91 19.60 48.16
C LEU A 68 15.45 19.20 48.32
N GLU A 69 14.64 20.03 49.00
CA GLU A 69 13.19 19.82 49.07
C GLU A 69 12.54 19.89 47.69
N PHE A 70 12.84 20.91 46.88
CA PHE A 70 12.29 20.98 45.52
C PHE A 70 12.72 19.79 44.65
N VAL A 71 13.96 19.34 44.79
CA VAL A 71 14.44 18.13 44.09
C VAL A 71 13.70 16.89 44.56
N SER A 72 13.40 16.76 45.86
CA SER A 72 12.66 15.63 46.41
C SER A 72 11.21 15.61 45.91
N GLU A 73 10.55 16.78 45.86
CA GLU A 73 9.19 16.93 45.34
C GLU A 73 9.10 16.57 43.85
N VAL A 74 10.03 17.07 43.03
CA VAL A 74 10.06 16.75 41.60
C VAL A 74 10.26 15.24 41.40
N ARG A 75 11.16 14.62 42.15
CA ARG A 75 11.37 13.17 42.10
C ARG A 75 10.13 12.40 42.52
N ARG A 76 9.43 12.86 43.58
CA ARG A 76 8.17 12.27 44.04
C ARG A 76 7.11 12.33 42.95
N LYS A 77 6.90 13.48 42.33
CA LYS A 77 5.93 13.66 41.23
C LYS A 77 6.25 12.78 40.02
N ILE A 78 7.53 12.64 39.66
CA ILE A 78 7.94 11.73 38.57
C ILE A 78 7.63 10.27 38.93
N LYS A 79 7.88 9.86 40.17
CA LYS A 79 7.56 8.50 40.64
C LYS A 79 6.06 8.27 40.66
N GLU A 80 5.27 9.19 41.19
CA GLU A 80 3.81 9.13 41.21
C GLU A 80 3.21 9.10 39.79
N ALA A 81 3.78 9.83 38.84
CA ALA A 81 3.32 9.78 37.45
C ALA A 81 3.61 8.44 36.78
N ARG A 82 4.73 7.78 37.12
CA ARG A 82 5.15 6.51 36.52
C ARG A 82 4.52 5.27 37.17
N THR A 83 4.51 5.26 38.50
CA THR A 83 4.14 4.10 39.34
C THR A 83 3.27 4.55 40.50
N GLY A 84 2.46 5.60 40.31
CA GLY A 84 1.48 6.01 41.30
C GLY A 84 0.28 5.08 41.25
N VAL A 85 -0.33 4.85 42.41
CA VAL A 85 -1.51 4.00 42.56
C VAL A 85 -2.63 4.42 41.62
N LEU A 86 -2.82 5.72 41.40
CA LEU A 86 -3.83 6.23 40.46
C LEU A 86 -3.48 5.91 39.00
N ALA A 87 -2.20 6.01 38.62
CA ALA A 87 -1.75 5.68 37.27
C ALA A 87 -1.90 4.19 36.99
N GLU A 88 -1.55 3.33 37.95
CA GLU A 88 -1.73 1.88 37.84
C GLU A 88 -3.20 1.47 37.76
N ARG A 89 -4.06 2.06 38.61
CA ARG A 89 -5.51 1.82 38.55
C ARG A 89 -6.10 2.22 37.21
N LYS A 90 -5.73 3.39 36.69
CA LYS A 90 -6.18 3.86 35.38
C LYS A 90 -5.70 2.94 34.26
N ALA A 91 -4.44 2.53 34.28
CA ALA A 91 -3.91 1.58 33.30
C ALA A 91 -4.65 0.23 33.32
N LEU A 92 -5.04 -0.25 34.52
CA LEU A 92 -5.85 -1.47 34.64
C LEU A 92 -7.28 -1.27 34.13
N GLU A 93 -7.94 -0.17 34.50
CA GLU A 93 -9.27 0.21 33.98
C GLU A 93 -9.25 0.25 32.45
N ASP A 94 -8.32 1.01 31.86
CA ASP A 94 -8.17 1.14 30.41
C ASP A 94 -7.91 -0.22 29.72
N ALA A 95 -7.09 -1.09 30.34
CA ALA A 95 -6.83 -2.43 29.82
C ALA A 95 -8.09 -3.31 29.87
N THR A 96 -8.89 -3.23 30.93
CA THR A 96 -10.15 -3.97 31.04
C THR A 96 -11.20 -3.46 30.05
N GLU A 97 -11.32 -2.15 29.88
CA GLU A 97 -12.22 -1.54 28.88
C GLU A 97 -11.82 -1.98 27.48
N HIS A 98 -10.52 -1.95 27.16
CA HIS A 98 -10.02 -2.45 25.88
C HIS A 98 -10.39 -3.92 25.65
N GLN A 99 -10.19 -4.79 26.64
CA GLN A 99 -10.56 -6.21 26.52
C GLN A 99 -12.07 -6.38 26.27
N ASN A 100 -12.91 -5.61 26.97
CA ASN A 100 -14.36 -5.63 26.79
C ASN A 100 -14.76 -5.19 25.38
N LEU A 101 -14.15 -4.12 24.86
CA LEU A 101 -14.39 -3.64 23.49
C LEU A 101 -13.92 -4.65 22.44
N MET A 102 -12.80 -5.32 22.66
CA MET A 102 -12.33 -6.38 21.76
C MET A 102 -13.28 -7.57 21.75
N ALA A 103 -13.79 -7.99 22.91
CA ALA A 103 -14.78 -9.06 23.01
C ALA A 103 -16.09 -8.69 22.30
N TRP A 104 -16.56 -7.45 22.48
CA TRP A 104 -17.75 -6.95 21.77
C TRP A 104 -17.54 -6.92 20.26
N ASN A 105 -16.39 -6.45 19.79
CA ASN A 105 -16.06 -6.45 18.36
C ASN A 105 -16.03 -7.86 17.77
N GLN A 106 -15.48 -8.83 18.51
CA GLN A 106 -15.48 -10.23 18.08
C GLN A 106 -16.90 -10.80 17.97
N ALA A 107 -17.77 -10.51 18.94
CA ALA A 107 -19.17 -10.93 18.89
C ALA A 107 -19.91 -10.33 17.67
N GLU A 108 -19.67 -9.04 17.39
CA GLU A 108 -20.28 -8.39 16.22
C GLU A 108 -19.74 -8.96 14.90
N ASN A 109 -18.44 -9.27 14.83
CA ASN A 109 -17.85 -9.93 13.66
C ASN A 109 -18.44 -11.32 13.44
N GLN A 110 -18.71 -12.08 14.51
CA GLN A 110 -19.38 -13.38 14.43
C GLN A 110 -20.80 -13.23 13.88
N ARG A 111 -21.58 -12.28 14.41
CA ARG A 111 -22.92 -11.97 13.91
C ARG A 111 -22.92 -11.64 12.41
N LEU A 112 -22.00 -10.79 11.97
CA LEU A 112 -21.87 -10.43 10.54
C LEU A 112 -21.37 -11.59 9.67
N HIS A 113 -20.56 -12.49 10.24
CA HIS A 113 -20.08 -13.67 9.53
C HIS A 113 -21.22 -14.64 9.24
N GLU A 114 -22.12 -14.86 10.19
CA GLU A 114 -23.31 -15.69 10.01
C GLU A 114 -24.20 -15.15 8.88
N LEU A 115 -24.50 -13.84 8.91
CA LEU A 115 -25.26 -13.17 7.83
C LEU A 115 -24.56 -13.30 6.46
N ARG A 116 -23.23 -13.24 6.43
CA ARG A 116 -22.45 -13.43 5.20
C ARG A 116 -22.59 -14.86 4.68
N ILE A 117 -22.54 -15.86 5.55
CA ILE A 117 -22.73 -17.26 5.15
C ILE A 117 -24.12 -17.46 4.56
N GLU A 118 -25.16 -16.89 5.17
CA GLU A 118 -26.53 -16.97 4.65
C GLU A 118 -26.64 -16.36 3.25
N ARG A 119 -26.08 -15.17 3.05
CA ARG A 119 -26.02 -14.53 1.73
C ARG A 119 -25.26 -15.37 0.70
N LEU A 120 -24.09 -15.90 1.05
CA LEU A 120 -23.30 -16.75 0.15
C LEU A 120 -24.04 -18.03 -0.24
N ARG A 121 -24.83 -18.62 0.66
CA ARG A 121 -25.67 -19.78 0.36
C ARG A 121 -26.77 -19.44 -0.64
N GLN A 122 -27.36 -18.25 -0.55
CA GLN A 122 -28.34 -17.77 -1.53
C GLN A 122 -27.68 -17.53 -2.90
N GLU A 123 -26.55 -16.82 -2.92
CA GLU A 123 -25.78 -16.58 -4.15
C GLU A 123 -25.35 -17.89 -4.82
N ALA A 124 -24.94 -18.90 -4.05
CA ALA A 124 -24.58 -20.21 -4.59
C ALA A 124 -25.77 -20.90 -5.29
N ARG A 125 -26.96 -20.87 -4.68
CA ARG A 125 -28.19 -21.42 -5.29
C ARG A 125 -28.56 -20.71 -6.59
N GLU A 126 -28.47 -19.38 -6.61
CA GLU A 126 -28.71 -18.60 -7.83
C GLU A 126 -27.67 -18.91 -8.92
N GLN A 127 -26.40 -19.10 -8.53
CA GLN A 127 -25.35 -19.49 -9.47
C GLN A 127 -25.59 -20.88 -10.05
N GLU A 128 -26.03 -21.86 -9.24
CA GLU A 128 -26.39 -23.19 -9.72
C GLU A 128 -27.51 -23.12 -10.77
N GLN A 129 -28.58 -22.35 -10.50
CA GLN A 129 -29.68 -22.15 -11.46
C GLN A 129 -29.17 -21.53 -12.77
N ARG A 130 -28.36 -20.46 -12.69
CA ARG A 130 -27.77 -19.84 -13.89
C ARG A 130 -26.88 -20.79 -14.66
N GLN A 131 -26.10 -21.63 -13.97
CA GLN A 131 -25.25 -22.63 -14.62
C GLN A 131 -26.08 -23.71 -15.32
N GLU A 132 -27.21 -24.14 -14.75
CA GLU A 132 -28.12 -25.07 -15.39
C GLU A 132 -28.74 -24.47 -16.66
N GLU A 133 -29.20 -23.22 -16.59
CA GLU A 133 -29.71 -22.49 -17.75
C GLU A 133 -28.65 -22.33 -18.85
N GLU A 134 -27.41 -21.95 -18.49
CA GLU A 134 -26.30 -21.85 -19.42
C GLU A 134 -25.95 -23.20 -20.04
N LYS A 135 -25.93 -24.29 -19.27
CA LYS A 135 -25.68 -25.64 -19.77
C LYS A 135 -26.77 -26.06 -20.76
N ALA A 136 -28.04 -25.76 -20.47
CA ALA A 136 -29.15 -26.05 -21.36
C ALA A 136 -29.02 -25.26 -22.68
N ARG A 137 -28.70 -23.97 -22.62
CA ARG A 137 -28.45 -23.14 -23.82
C ARG A 137 -27.29 -23.67 -24.65
N LYS A 138 -26.14 -23.94 -24.00
CA LYS A 138 -24.96 -24.51 -24.67
C LYS A 138 -25.28 -25.87 -25.32
N ALA A 139 -26.08 -26.71 -24.67
CA ALA A 139 -26.51 -27.98 -25.25
C ALA A 139 -27.37 -27.80 -26.51
N GLN A 140 -28.26 -26.79 -26.54
CA GLN A 140 -29.04 -26.47 -27.74
C GLN A 140 -28.15 -25.93 -28.86
N GLU A 141 -27.22 -25.03 -28.54
CA GLU A 141 -26.27 -24.49 -29.51
C GLU A 141 -25.37 -25.58 -30.10
N THR A 142 -24.85 -26.49 -29.28
CA THR A 142 -24.03 -27.61 -29.76
C THR A 142 -24.84 -28.57 -30.61
N GLN A 143 -26.09 -28.89 -30.25
CA GLN A 143 -26.99 -29.70 -31.07
C GLN A 143 -27.24 -29.05 -32.44
N ALA A 144 -27.55 -27.76 -32.47
CA ALA A 144 -27.75 -27.02 -33.72
C ALA A 144 -26.48 -27.01 -34.58
N TRP A 145 -25.32 -26.84 -33.96
CA TRP A 145 -24.03 -26.87 -34.66
C TRP A 145 -23.70 -28.25 -35.24
N VAL A 146 -23.92 -29.32 -34.47
CA VAL A 146 -23.75 -30.70 -34.94
C VAL A 146 -24.65 -30.98 -36.14
N GLN A 147 -25.94 -30.62 -36.06
CA GLN A 147 -26.87 -30.80 -37.18
C GLN A 147 -26.45 -30.01 -38.43
N LEU A 148 -25.94 -28.80 -38.26
CA LEU A 148 -25.44 -28.00 -39.38
C LEU A 148 -24.23 -28.68 -40.04
N LYS A 149 -23.27 -29.18 -39.23
CA LYS A 149 -22.10 -29.89 -39.73
C LYS A 149 -22.43 -31.24 -40.37
N GLU A 150 -23.41 -31.96 -39.85
CA GLU A 150 -23.93 -33.16 -40.51
C GLU A 150 -24.50 -32.85 -41.90
N ARG A 151 -25.26 -31.75 -42.04
CA ARG A 151 -25.77 -31.32 -43.35
C ARG A 151 -24.65 -30.94 -44.31
N GLU A 152 -23.65 -30.19 -43.85
CA GLU A 152 -22.47 -29.86 -44.66
C GLU A 152 -21.73 -31.12 -45.13
N LEU A 153 -21.55 -32.12 -44.23
CA LEU A 153 -20.92 -33.39 -44.59
C LEU A 153 -21.71 -34.18 -45.63
N LEU A 154 -23.03 -34.26 -45.48
CA LEU A 154 -23.90 -34.92 -46.45
C LEU A 154 -23.86 -34.23 -47.82
N GLN A 155 -23.88 -32.89 -47.85
CA GLN A 155 -23.71 -32.11 -49.08
C GLN A 155 -22.36 -32.40 -49.75
N LEU A 156 -21.27 -32.38 -48.99
CA LEU A 156 -19.94 -32.71 -49.50
C LEU A 156 -19.86 -34.16 -49.99
N GLN A 157 -20.56 -35.10 -49.36
CA GLN A 157 -20.61 -36.49 -49.79
C GLN A 157 -21.35 -36.64 -51.14
N GLU A 158 -22.40 -35.85 -51.38
CA GLU A 158 -23.08 -35.78 -52.67
C GLU A 158 -22.21 -35.12 -53.74
N GLU A 159 -21.58 -33.99 -53.43
CA GLU A 159 -20.67 -33.28 -54.34
C GLU A 159 -19.42 -34.10 -54.68
N ALA A 160 -18.90 -34.88 -53.74
CA ALA A 160 -17.73 -35.72 -53.96
C ALA A 160 -17.95 -36.81 -55.02
N LYS A 161 -19.20 -37.26 -55.22
CA LYS A 161 -19.54 -38.18 -56.32
C LYS A 161 -19.31 -37.57 -57.70
N ASN A 162 -19.35 -36.23 -57.79
CA ASN A 162 -19.10 -35.50 -59.03
C ASN A 162 -17.61 -35.23 -59.28
N PHE A 163 -16.70 -35.63 -58.37
CA PHE A 163 -15.26 -35.44 -58.56
C PHE A 163 -14.69 -36.34 -59.66
N ILE A 164 -13.67 -35.83 -60.33
CA ILE A 164 -12.96 -36.55 -61.39
C ILE A 164 -11.97 -37.51 -60.73
N THR A 165 -12.22 -38.80 -60.89
CA THR A 165 -11.31 -39.87 -60.47
C THR A 165 -10.44 -40.31 -61.65
N ARG A 166 -9.39 -41.10 -61.38
CA ARG A 166 -8.51 -41.64 -62.44
C ARG A 166 -9.26 -42.44 -63.50
N GLU A 167 -10.36 -43.07 -63.12
CA GLU A 167 -11.20 -43.92 -63.98
C GLU A 167 -12.12 -43.08 -64.88
N ASN A 168 -12.65 -41.96 -64.38
CA ASN A 168 -13.60 -41.11 -65.10
C ASN A 168 -12.93 -39.93 -65.84
N LEU A 169 -11.59 -39.92 -65.94
CA LEU A 169 -10.82 -38.77 -66.39
C LEU A 169 -11.04 -38.46 -67.87
N ASP A 170 -10.85 -39.45 -68.74
CA ASP A 170 -10.92 -39.25 -70.20
C ASP A 170 -12.33 -38.84 -70.64
N ALA A 171 -13.37 -39.49 -70.08
CA ALA A 171 -14.76 -39.17 -70.36
C ALA A 171 -15.14 -37.72 -69.96
N ARG A 172 -14.62 -37.22 -68.83
CA ARG A 172 -14.86 -35.85 -68.38
C ARG A 172 -14.11 -34.81 -69.22
N ILE A 173 -12.96 -35.15 -69.79
CA ILE A 173 -12.23 -34.27 -70.73
C ILE A 173 -13.05 -34.06 -72.01
N GLU A 174 -13.58 -35.14 -72.59
CA GLU A 174 -14.43 -35.05 -73.78
C GLU A 174 -15.71 -34.24 -73.50
N GLU A 175 -16.42 -34.54 -72.40
CA GLU A 175 -17.62 -33.80 -72.00
C GLU A 175 -17.35 -32.29 -71.81
N ALA A 176 -16.20 -31.94 -71.24
CA ALA A 176 -15.81 -30.55 -71.03
C ALA A 176 -15.46 -29.81 -72.33
N LEU A 177 -14.91 -30.50 -73.33
CA LEU A 177 -14.66 -29.94 -74.66
C LEU A 177 -15.98 -29.72 -75.43
N ASP A 178 -16.95 -30.62 -75.28
CA ASP A 178 -18.25 -30.53 -75.95
C ASP A 178 -19.20 -29.50 -75.30
N SER A 179 -19.05 -29.22 -74.01
CA SER A 179 -19.96 -28.36 -73.24
C SER A 179 -19.30 -27.08 -72.72
N PRO A 180 -19.21 -26.01 -73.54
CA PRO A 180 -18.66 -24.73 -73.09
C PRO A 180 -19.61 -24.05 -72.09
N LYS A 181 -19.11 -23.84 -70.86
CA LYS A 181 -19.83 -23.15 -69.78
C LYS A 181 -19.34 -21.71 -69.62
N SER A 182 -20.24 -20.74 -69.81
CA SER A 182 -19.93 -19.32 -69.64
C SER A 182 -20.35 -18.82 -68.25
N TYR A 183 -19.42 -18.17 -67.55
CA TYR A 183 -19.67 -17.50 -66.26
C TYR A 183 -19.93 -15.99 -66.43
N ASN A 184 -20.09 -15.50 -67.67
CA ASN A 184 -20.35 -14.08 -67.92
C ASN A 184 -21.77 -13.72 -67.49
N TRP A 185 -21.91 -12.79 -66.56
CA TRP A 185 -23.18 -12.17 -66.16
C TRP A 185 -22.95 -10.69 -65.86
N ALA A 186 -23.98 -9.87 -66.03
CA ALA A 186 -23.97 -8.44 -65.72
C ALA A 186 -24.96 -8.12 -64.61
N ILE A 187 -24.79 -6.98 -63.93
CA ILE A 187 -25.72 -6.50 -62.90
C ILE A 187 -26.30 -5.15 -63.32
N THR A 188 -27.59 -4.96 -63.14
CA THR A 188 -28.22 -3.66 -63.38
C THR A 188 -27.96 -2.71 -62.20
N ARG A 189 -28.22 -1.41 -62.39
CA ARG A 189 -28.18 -0.43 -61.29
C ARG A 189 -29.17 -0.75 -60.16
N GLU A 190 -30.19 -1.55 -60.44
CA GLU A 190 -31.19 -2.04 -59.48
C GLU A 190 -30.74 -3.32 -58.75
N GLY A 191 -29.53 -3.83 -59.04
CA GLY A 191 -29.01 -5.05 -58.43
C GLY A 191 -29.52 -6.35 -59.05
N GLN A 192 -30.19 -6.30 -60.20
CA GLN A 192 -30.70 -7.50 -60.87
C GLN A 192 -29.64 -8.15 -61.75
N VAL A 193 -29.53 -9.48 -61.65
CA VAL A 193 -28.58 -10.28 -62.45
C VAL A 193 -29.13 -10.50 -63.86
N VAL A 194 -28.38 -10.05 -64.88
CA VAL A 194 -28.69 -10.25 -66.30
C VAL A 194 -27.66 -11.19 -66.91
N ARG A 195 -28.12 -12.36 -67.37
CA ARG A 195 -27.27 -13.33 -68.07
C ARG A 195 -27.38 -13.13 -69.59
N PRO A 196 -26.28 -13.24 -70.35
CA PRO A 196 -26.33 -13.14 -71.80
C PRO A 196 -27.15 -14.30 -72.36
N GLN A 197 -28.16 -13.99 -73.18
CA GLN A 197 -28.92 -15.03 -73.88
C GLN A 197 -28.02 -15.64 -74.96
N ARG A 198 -27.94 -16.98 -75.00
CA ARG A 198 -27.23 -17.70 -76.07
C ARG A 198 -27.89 -17.36 -77.40
N LYS A 199 -27.19 -16.66 -78.29
CA LYS A 199 -27.59 -16.56 -79.70
C LYS A 199 -27.29 -17.92 -80.33
N GLY A 200 -28.33 -18.69 -80.63
CA GLY A 200 -28.20 -19.97 -81.32
C GLY A 200 -27.60 -19.76 -82.71
N SER A 201 -26.66 -20.63 -83.08
CA SER A 201 -26.42 -20.96 -84.48
C SER A 201 -27.14 -22.25 -84.80
#